data_AF-A0A9E3RJL8-F1
#
_entry.id   AF-A0A9E3RJL8-F1
#
_cell.length_a   1.000
_cell.length_b   1.000
_cell.length_c   1.000
_cell.angle_alpha   90.00
_cell.angle_beta   90.00
_cell.angle_gamma   90.00
#
_symmetry.space_group_name_H-M   'P 1'
#
loop_
_entity.id
_entity.type
_entity.pdbx_description
1 polymer ?
#
loop_
_entity_poly.entity_id
_entity_poly.type
_entity_poly.pdbx_seq_one_letter_code
_entity_poly.pdbx_strand_id
1 'polypeptide(L)'
;MSATAQTTTEPQCVVVCEYTACLSRFGEPDPYCISFLETCIKESFPVYVIGQVPVQKIKAMVGSLAQAVHCIGNDSPQTDESCECSAAVCIRNSILPAIGDETAILSVCSHNYGCCIARFSDVVFARDEAAAYCNAEKIPHYPYSTMFDVKRLFTSKVLHGKIHPRNKARLLRKDAFETE
;
A
#
# COMPACT_ATOMS: atom_id res chain seq x y z
N MET A 1 -40.60 7.77 3.25
CA MET A 1 -39.53 7.10 4.04
C MET A 1 -38.23 7.43 3.33
N SER A 2 -37.55 8.50 3.77
CA SER A 2 -36.29 8.94 3.17
C SER A 2 -35.19 7.96 3.56
N ALA A 3 -34.56 7.36 2.57
CA ALA A 3 -33.33 6.61 2.76
C ALA A 3 -32.26 7.58 3.30
N THR A 4 -31.81 7.33 4.51
CA THR A 4 -30.63 7.98 5.08
C THR A 4 -29.45 7.66 4.18
N ALA A 5 -28.95 8.66 3.46
CA ALA A 5 -27.66 8.58 2.79
C ALA A 5 -26.61 8.29 3.86
N GLN A 6 -26.06 7.08 3.86
CA GLN A 6 -24.82 6.79 4.57
C GLN A 6 -23.76 7.69 3.93
N THR A 7 -23.42 8.77 4.61
CA THR A 7 -22.19 9.52 4.32
C THR A 7 -21.03 8.59 4.67
N THR A 8 -20.62 7.75 3.72
CA THR A 8 -19.31 7.11 3.75
C THR A 8 -18.29 8.23 3.62
N THR A 9 -17.81 8.72 4.77
CA THR A 9 -16.65 9.60 4.82
C THR A 9 -15.47 8.84 4.25
N GLU A 10 -14.89 9.39 3.19
CA GLU A 10 -13.71 8.85 2.54
C GLU A 10 -12.57 8.69 3.56
N PRO A 11 -11.83 7.57 3.54
CA PRO A 11 -10.75 7.34 4.49
C PRO A 11 -9.67 8.43 4.35
N GLN A 12 -9.18 8.97 5.47
CA GLN A 12 -8.06 9.92 5.42
C GLN A 12 -6.78 9.30 4.86
N CYS A 13 -6.61 7.98 5.03
CA CYS A 13 -5.46 7.26 4.53
C CYS A 13 -5.81 5.80 4.28
N VAL A 14 -5.20 5.23 3.24
CA VAL A 14 -5.17 3.78 3.00
C VAL A 14 -3.77 3.23 3.19
N VAL A 15 -3.67 1.95 3.54
CA VAL A 15 -2.42 1.21 3.70
C VAL A 15 -2.27 0.22 2.55
N VAL A 16 -1.14 0.28 1.85
CA VAL A 16 -0.82 -0.58 0.72
C VAL A 16 0.44 -1.38 1.05
N CYS A 17 0.31 -2.68 1.22
CA CYS A 17 1.43 -3.58 1.48
C CYS A 17 1.74 -4.44 0.27
N GLU A 18 3.00 -4.45 -0.13
CA GLU A 18 3.49 -5.43 -1.08
C GLU A 18 3.49 -6.83 -0.45
N TYR A 19 3.00 -7.84 -1.17
CA TYR A 19 2.96 -9.22 -0.71
C TYR A 19 4.34 -9.71 -0.24
N THR A 20 5.41 -9.40 -0.99
CA THR A 20 6.79 -9.79 -0.65
C THR A 20 7.33 -9.07 0.58
N ALA A 21 6.85 -7.87 0.89
CA ALA A 21 7.20 -7.16 2.13
C ALA A 21 6.62 -7.86 3.36
N CYS A 22 5.52 -8.60 3.20
CA CYS A 22 4.85 -9.37 4.24
C CYS A 22 5.38 -10.79 4.42
N LEU A 23 6.41 -11.17 3.68
CA LEU A 23 7.08 -12.45 3.85
C LEU A 23 8.37 -12.31 4.66
N SER A 24 8.63 -13.34 5.46
CA SER A 24 9.92 -13.57 6.08
C SER A 24 10.96 -13.95 5.01
N ARG A 25 12.24 -13.98 5.41
CA ARG A 25 13.34 -14.47 4.54
C ARG A 25 13.17 -15.90 4.05
N PHE A 26 12.29 -16.69 4.68
CA PHE A 26 12.00 -18.07 4.31
C PHE A 26 10.75 -18.20 3.42
N GLY A 27 10.11 -17.08 3.05
CA GLY A 27 8.90 -17.08 2.22
C GLY A 27 7.61 -17.39 2.98
N GLU A 28 7.68 -17.51 4.31
CA GLU A 28 6.51 -17.67 5.19
C GLU A 28 5.94 -16.31 5.60
N PRO A 29 4.63 -16.20 5.96
CA PRO A 29 4.06 -14.97 6.47
C PRO A 29 4.86 -14.41 7.65
N ASP A 30 5.27 -13.14 7.57
CA ASP A 30 5.95 -12.47 8.68
C ASP A 30 4.92 -12.16 9.79
N PRO A 31 5.08 -12.66 11.02
CA PRO A 31 4.13 -12.42 12.11
C PRO A 31 3.99 -10.93 12.46
N TYR A 32 5.03 -10.13 12.24
CA TYR A 32 4.94 -8.68 12.41
C TYR A 32 4.20 -7.99 11.27
N CYS A 33 4.19 -8.54 10.05
CA CYS A 33 3.26 -8.06 9.02
C CYS A 33 1.83 -8.33 9.47
N ILE A 34 1.48 -9.57 9.84
CA ILE A 34 0.11 -9.91 10.26
C ILE A 34 -0.35 -8.99 11.39
N SER A 35 0.48 -8.82 12.41
CA SER A 35 0.16 -7.94 13.54
C SER A 35 0.09 -6.45 13.16
N PHE A 36 0.85 -6.01 12.15
CA PHE A 36 0.71 -4.67 11.59
C PHE A 36 -0.62 -4.50 10.83
N LEU A 37 -1.02 -5.47 10.00
CA LEU A 37 -2.30 -5.44 9.29
C LEU A 37 -3.48 -5.42 10.27
N GLU A 38 -3.45 -6.25 11.32
CA GLU A 38 -4.43 -6.24 12.42
C GLU A 38 -4.56 -4.86 13.06
N THR A 39 -3.42 -4.20 13.30
CA THR A 39 -3.39 -2.86 13.88
C THR A 39 -4.05 -1.85 12.93
N CYS A 40 -3.72 -1.89 11.64
CA CYS A 40 -4.33 -1.02 10.63
C CYS A 40 -5.85 -1.21 10.57
N ILE A 41 -6.33 -2.46 10.54
CA ILE A 41 -7.76 -2.78 10.52
C ILE A 41 -8.45 -2.27 11.79
N LYS A 42 -7.86 -2.51 12.96
CA LYS A 42 -8.40 -2.07 14.25
C LYS A 42 -8.55 -0.55 14.31
N GLU A 43 -7.58 0.18 13.77
CA GLU A 43 -7.59 1.64 13.70
C GLU A 43 -8.37 2.17 12.48
N SER A 44 -9.13 1.30 11.79
CA SER A 44 -10.01 1.62 10.66
C SER A 44 -9.30 2.18 9.42
N PHE A 45 -8.04 1.83 9.20
CA PHE A 45 -7.36 2.06 7.92
C PHE A 45 -7.75 0.95 6.93
N PRO A 46 -8.29 1.29 5.74
CA PRO A 46 -8.45 0.31 4.68
C PRO A 46 -7.09 -0.24 4.25
N VAL A 47 -6.99 -1.57 4.14
CA VAL A 47 -5.74 -2.27 3.86
C VAL A 47 -5.83 -2.98 2.53
N TYR A 48 -4.82 -2.76 1.70
CA TYR A 48 -4.61 -3.45 0.44
C TYR A 48 -3.32 -4.27 0.54
N VAL A 49 -3.39 -5.56 0.21
CA VAL A 49 -2.21 -6.41 0.05
C VAL A 49 -2.13 -6.85 -1.40
N ILE A 50 -1.04 -6.43 -2.06
CA ILE A 50 -0.92 -6.51 -3.51
C ILE A 50 0.38 -7.21 -3.89
N GLY A 51 0.33 -8.11 -4.87
CA GLY A 51 1.55 -8.76 -5.37
C GLY A 51 1.36 -9.46 -6.70
N GLN A 52 2.48 -9.73 -7.37
CA GLN A 52 2.53 -10.54 -8.60
C GLN A 52 2.44 -12.04 -8.29
N VAL A 53 1.41 -12.43 -7.55
CA VAL A 53 1.10 -13.80 -7.16
C VAL A 53 -0.41 -14.02 -7.27
N PRO A 54 -0.88 -15.27 -7.38
CA PRO A 54 -2.31 -15.56 -7.36
C PRO A 54 -2.96 -15.01 -6.10
N VAL A 55 -4.17 -14.46 -6.22
CA VAL A 55 -4.88 -13.84 -5.08
C VAL A 55 -5.05 -14.83 -3.91
N GLN A 56 -5.15 -16.12 -4.22
CA GLN A 56 -5.26 -17.17 -3.20
C GLN A 56 -3.99 -17.32 -2.35
N LYS A 57 -2.80 -17.07 -2.89
CA LYS A 57 -1.58 -17.04 -2.08
C LYS A 57 -1.58 -15.87 -1.10
N ILE A 58 -2.09 -14.72 -1.53
CA ILE A 58 -2.24 -13.54 -0.67
C ILE A 58 -3.23 -13.84 0.45
N LYS A 59 -4.41 -14.39 0.10
CA LYS A 59 -5.43 -14.80 1.08
C LYS A 59 -4.90 -15.83 2.08
N ALA A 60 -4.13 -16.82 1.61
CA ALA A 60 -3.48 -17.79 2.49
C ALA A 60 -2.47 -17.13 3.44
N MET A 61 -1.71 -16.13 2.96
CA MET A 61 -0.74 -15.39 3.78
C MET A 61 -1.43 -14.57 4.87
N VAL A 62 -2.50 -13.84 4.55
CA VAL A 62 -3.22 -13.00 5.53
C VAL A 62 -4.19 -13.79 6.41
N GLY A 63 -4.46 -15.07 6.08
CA GLY A 63 -5.26 -15.98 6.88
C GLY A 63 -6.67 -15.46 7.18
N SER A 64 -7.03 -15.40 8.46
CA SER A 64 -8.35 -14.92 8.90
C SER A 64 -8.62 -13.45 8.56
N LEU A 65 -7.59 -12.66 8.26
CA LEU A 65 -7.74 -11.25 7.87
C LEU A 65 -8.22 -11.09 6.43
N ALA A 66 -8.29 -12.16 5.63
CA ALA A 66 -8.63 -12.09 4.20
C ALA A 66 -10.00 -11.45 3.91
N GLN A 67 -10.91 -11.40 4.88
CA GLN A 67 -12.22 -10.73 4.75
C GLN A 67 -12.16 -9.22 5.04
N ALA A 68 -11.13 -8.76 5.74
CA ALA A 68 -10.94 -7.37 6.14
C ALA A 68 -9.84 -6.65 5.32
N VAL A 69 -9.19 -7.36 4.40
CA VAL A 69 -8.10 -6.86 3.57
C VAL A 69 -8.45 -7.04 2.09
N HIS A 70 -8.22 -5.99 1.30
CA HIS A 70 -8.32 -6.05 -0.15
C HIS A 70 -7.10 -6.77 -0.73
N CYS A 71 -7.27 -8.04 -1.11
CA CYS A 71 -6.20 -8.86 -1.70
C CYS A 71 -6.21 -8.73 -3.23
N ILE A 72 -5.11 -8.27 -3.83
CA ILE A 72 -5.00 -8.06 -5.27
C ILE A 72 -3.79 -8.84 -5.82
N GLY A 73 -4.08 -9.79 -6.71
CA GLY A 73 -3.08 -10.69 -7.32
C GLY A 73 -2.96 -10.52 -8.82
N ASN A 74 -2.13 -11.34 -9.45
CA ASN A 74 -1.95 -11.37 -10.91
C ASN A 74 -3.17 -11.85 -11.70
N ASP A 75 -4.18 -12.41 -11.02
CA ASP A 75 -5.47 -12.77 -11.61
C ASP A 75 -6.33 -11.52 -11.94
N SER A 76 -5.89 -10.33 -11.56
CA SER A 76 -6.52 -9.03 -11.84
C SER A 76 -5.58 -8.16 -12.70
N PRO A 77 -5.49 -8.40 -14.02
CA PRO A 77 -4.59 -7.64 -14.88
C PRO A 77 -5.05 -6.18 -14.91
N GLN A 78 -4.16 -5.30 -14.46
CA GLN A 78 -4.33 -3.85 -14.53
C GLN A 78 -3.10 -3.22 -15.18
N THR A 79 -2.66 -3.87 -16.25
CA THR A 79 -1.63 -3.36 -17.14
C THR A 79 -2.22 -2.20 -17.93
N ASP A 80 -1.65 -1.01 -17.73
CA ASP A 80 -1.89 0.16 -18.56
C ASP A 80 -0.55 0.53 -19.22
N GLU A 81 -0.59 0.90 -20.50
CA GLU A 81 0.55 1.40 -21.27
C GLU A 81 1.14 2.68 -20.66
N SER A 82 0.36 3.42 -19.87
CA SER A 82 0.82 4.61 -19.16
C SER A 82 1.68 4.31 -17.92
N CYS A 83 1.74 3.06 -17.45
CA CYS A 83 2.63 2.69 -16.35
C CYS A 83 4.01 2.23 -16.87
N GLU A 84 5.05 2.97 -16.51
CA GLU A 84 6.44 2.54 -16.73
C GLU A 84 6.86 1.35 -15.84
N CYS A 85 5.98 0.89 -14.96
CA CYS A 85 6.24 -0.28 -14.13
C CYS A 85 6.22 -1.53 -15.00
N SER A 86 7.37 -2.23 -15.11
CA SER A 86 7.48 -3.53 -15.79
C SER A 86 6.79 -4.67 -15.03
N ALA A 87 5.68 -4.39 -14.36
CA ALA A 87 4.97 -5.29 -13.45
C ALA A 87 3.71 -5.87 -14.11
N ALA A 88 3.46 -7.17 -13.93
CA ALA A 88 2.23 -7.82 -14.39
C ALA A 88 0.96 -7.30 -13.68
N VAL A 89 1.12 -6.68 -12.50
CA VAL A 89 0.08 -5.99 -11.76
C VAL A 89 0.61 -4.62 -11.38
N CYS A 90 -0.02 -3.56 -11.89
CA CYS A 90 0.32 -2.20 -11.52
C CYS A 90 -0.35 -1.83 -10.20
N ILE A 91 0.44 -1.75 -9.11
CA ILE A 91 -0.08 -1.37 -7.79
C ILE A 91 -0.77 0.01 -7.83
N ARG A 92 -0.28 0.95 -8.65
CA ARG A 92 -0.93 2.24 -8.89
C ARG A 92 -2.37 2.04 -9.39
N ASN A 93 -2.55 1.29 -10.48
CA ASN A 93 -3.86 1.11 -11.13
C ASN A 93 -4.82 0.27 -10.28
N SER A 94 -4.28 -0.51 -9.33
CA SER A 94 -5.07 -1.24 -8.35
C SER A 94 -5.63 -0.36 -7.25
N ILE A 95 -4.92 0.72 -6.93
CA ILE A 95 -5.24 1.54 -5.77
C ILE A 95 -5.96 2.81 -6.18
N LEU A 96 -5.46 3.55 -7.18
CA LEU A 96 -5.97 4.88 -7.50
C LEU A 96 -7.49 4.87 -7.83
N PRO A 97 -8.03 3.95 -8.65
CA PRO A 97 -9.48 3.93 -8.92
C PRO A 97 -10.35 3.62 -7.69
N ALA A 98 -9.76 3.08 -6.62
CA ALA A 98 -10.45 2.66 -5.41
C ALA A 98 -10.40 3.70 -4.28
N ILE A 99 -9.68 4.80 -4.46
CA ILE A 99 -9.52 5.88 -3.47
C ILE A 99 -9.75 7.23 -4.14
N GLY A 100 -10.15 8.28 -3.41
CA GLY A 100 -10.19 9.61 -3.99
C GLY A 100 -8.81 10.28 -4.01
N ASP A 101 -8.73 11.40 -4.70
CA ASP A 101 -7.52 12.16 -5.00
C ASP A 101 -6.81 12.73 -3.76
N GLU A 102 -7.60 13.10 -2.75
CA GLU A 102 -7.12 13.64 -1.47
C GLU A 102 -6.85 12.56 -0.41
N THR A 103 -7.19 11.29 -0.66
CA THR A 103 -6.85 10.18 0.23
C THR A 103 -5.33 9.99 0.28
N ALA A 104 -4.76 10.00 1.50
CA ALA A 104 -3.34 9.73 1.67
C ALA A 104 -3.02 8.23 1.47
N ILE A 105 -1.82 7.94 0.97
CA ILE A 105 -1.35 6.56 0.81
C ILE A 105 -0.12 6.33 1.67
N LEU A 106 -0.20 5.29 2.51
CA LEU A 106 0.95 4.69 3.18
C LEU A 106 1.30 3.39 2.47
N SER A 107 2.52 3.27 1.96
CA SER A 107 3.01 2.05 1.31
C SER A 107 4.11 1.35 2.08
N VAL A 108 4.14 0.02 2.00
CA VAL A 108 5.20 -0.84 2.52
C VAL A 108 5.74 -1.68 1.36
N CYS A 109 6.97 -1.43 0.96
CA CYS A 109 7.58 -1.95 -0.26
C CYS A 109 8.95 -2.60 0.01
N SER A 110 9.25 -3.68 -0.70
CA SER A 110 10.54 -4.37 -0.63
C SER A 110 11.17 -4.63 -2.00
N HIS A 111 10.38 -4.78 -3.06
CA HIS A 111 10.88 -5.05 -4.42
C HIS A 111 10.66 -3.88 -5.38
N ASN A 112 11.47 -3.82 -6.45
CA ASN A 112 11.43 -2.74 -7.43
C ASN A 112 10.10 -2.68 -8.20
N TYR A 113 9.46 -3.82 -8.47
CA TYR A 113 8.17 -3.86 -9.15
C TYR A 113 7.03 -3.21 -8.34
N GLY A 114 7.14 -3.21 -7.00
CA GLY A 114 6.21 -2.53 -6.11
C GLY A 114 6.45 -1.03 -5.97
N CYS A 115 7.49 -0.47 -6.60
CA CYS A 115 7.94 0.89 -6.35
C CYS A 115 7.11 1.99 -7.03
N CYS A 116 6.29 1.65 -8.02
CA CYS A 116 5.45 2.65 -8.69
C CYS A 116 4.54 3.38 -7.69
N ILE A 117 3.94 2.65 -6.74
CA ILE A 117 3.06 3.23 -5.72
C ILE A 117 3.80 4.20 -4.78
N ALA A 118 5.12 4.03 -4.59
CA ALA A 118 5.90 4.91 -3.72
C ALA A 118 5.88 6.36 -4.22
N ARG A 119 5.86 6.57 -5.54
CA ARG A 119 5.74 7.92 -6.14
C ARG A 119 4.39 8.57 -5.86
N PHE A 120 3.35 7.78 -5.66
CA PHE A 120 2.00 8.23 -5.30
C PHE A 120 1.74 8.16 -3.79
N SER A 121 2.72 7.75 -2.99
CA SER A 121 2.56 7.60 -1.54
C SER A 121 3.01 8.84 -0.77
N ASP A 122 2.29 9.13 0.31
CA ASP A 122 2.57 10.19 1.27
C ASP A 122 3.53 9.70 2.36
N VAL A 123 3.40 8.43 2.75
CA VAL A 123 4.31 7.71 3.64
C VAL A 123 4.80 6.47 2.93
N VAL A 124 6.12 6.26 2.88
CA VAL A 124 6.73 5.09 2.25
C VAL A 124 7.62 4.40 3.28
N PHE A 125 7.37 3.13 3.56
CA PHE A 125 8.33 2.22 4.16
C PHE A 125 8.98 1.42 3.04
N ALA A 126 10.30 1.52 2.91
CA ALA A 126 11.03 0.84 1.84
C ALA A 126 12.25 0.09 2.38
N ARG A 127 12.50 -1.10 1.84
CA ARG A 127 13.75 -1.84 2.04
C ARG A 127 14.28 -2.37 0.71
N ASP A 128 15.48 -2.94 0.73
CA ASP A 128 16.11 -3.62 -0.40
C ASP A 128 16.04 -2.79 -1.70
N GLU A 129 15.52 -3.37 -2.78
CA GLU A 129 15.38 -2.71 -4.08
C GLU A 129 14.47 -1.48 -4.02
N ALA A 130 13.43 -1.51 -3.18
CA ALA A 130 12.52 -0.39 -3.05
C ALA A 130 13.16 0.83 -2.39
N ALA A 131 14.07 0.61 -1.44
CA ALA A 131 14.84 1.69 -0.84
C ALA A 131 15.84 2.28 -1.86
N ALA A 132 16.48 1.43 -2.67
CA ALA A 132 17.37 1.89 -3.75
C ALA A 132 16.61 2.76 -4.77
N TYR A 133 15.42 2.34 -5.19
CA TYR A 133 14.54 3.12 -6.06
C TYR A 133 14.16 4.46 -5.44
N CYS A 134 13.69 4.47 -4.18
CA CYS A 134 13.28 5.70 -3.53
C CYS A 134 14.44 6.71 -3.41
N ASN A 135 15.67 6.22 -3.19
CA ASN A 135 16.86 7.07 -3.19
C ASN A 135 17.15 7.68 -4.57
N ALA A 136 17.09 6.87 -5.64
CA ALA A 136 17.32 7.35 -7.01
C ALA A 136 16.28 8.41 -7.42
N GLU A 137 15.01 8.18 -7.10
CA GLU A 137 13.88 9.06 -7.44
C GLU A 137 13.67 10.22 -6.44
N LYS A 138 14.53 10.31 -5.41
CA LYS A 138 14.44 11.30 -4.32
C LYS A 138 13.07 11.31 -3.63
N ILE A 139 12.52 10.12 -3.38
CA ILE A 139 11.27 9.90 -2.66
C ILE A 139 11.58 9.78 -1.17
N PRO A 140 11.05 10.68 -0.31
CA PRO A 140 11.18 10.52 1.14
C PRO A 140 10.58 9.20 1.59
N HIS A 141 11.35 8.40 2.32
CA HIS A 141 10.93 7.09 2.80
C HIS A 141 11.58 6.78 4.15
N TYR A 142 10.94 5.86 4.88
CA TYR A 142 11.46 5.24 6.08
C TYR A 142 12.16 3.93 5.68
N PRO A 143 13.50 3.87 5.70
CA PRO A 143 14.20 2.62 5.51
C PRO A 143 13.87 1.68 6.68
N TYR A 144 13.60 0.40 6.38
CA TYR A 144 13.34 -0.61 7.39
C TYR A 144 14.12 -1.90 7.10
N SER A 145 14.39 -2.71 8.11
CA SER A 145 15.00 -4.04 7.93
C SER A 145 13.97 -5.15 8.07
N THR A 146 13.04 -4.98 9.01
CA THR A 146 12.04 -5.98 9.39
C THR A 146 10.64 -5.39 9.49
N MET A 147 9.60 -6.21 9.38
CA MET A 147 8.22 -5.74 9.61
C MET A 147 7.99 -5.30 11.05
N PHE A 148 8.84 -5.72 12.00
CA PHE A 148 8.86 -5.16 13.35
C PHE A 148 9.18 -3.66 13.33
N ASP A 149 10.15 -3.23 12.52
CA ASP A 149 10.49 -1.81 12.37
C ASP A 149 9.32 -1.01 11.81
N VAL A 150 8.66 -1.54 10.78
CA VAL A 150 7.46 -0.93 10.17
C VAL A 150 6.38 -0.76 11.21
N LYS A 151 6.02 -1.83 11.93
CA LYS A 151 5.01 -1.78 13.00
C LYS A 151 5.39 -0.75 14.07
N ARG A 152 6.62 -0.78 14.56
CA ARG A 152 7.10 0.16 15.60
C ARG A 152 7.03 1.61 15.14
N LEU A 153 7.48 1.91 13.92
CA LEU A 153 7.46 3.26 13.36
C LEU A 153 6.04 3.73 13.07
N PHE A 154 5.19 2.85 12.54
CA PHE A 154 3.77 3.13 12.35
C PHE A 154 3.08 3.49 13.66
N THR A 155 3.21 2.64 14.68
CA THR A 155 2.57 2.89 15.98
C THR A 155 3.13 4.14 16.67
N SER A 156 4.44 4.40 16.60
CA SER A 156 5.03 5.53 17.31
C SER A 156 4.91 6.88 16.59
N LYS A 157 4.88 6.89 15.25
CA LYS A 157 4.95 8.14 14.47
C LYS A 157 3.75 8.39 13.57
N VAL A 158 3.12 7.34 13.06
CA VAL A 158 2.03 7.48 12.08
C VAL A 158 0.68 7.49 12.78
N LEU A 159 0.41 6.55 13.69
CA LEU A 159 -0.87 6.50 14.43
C LEU A 159 -1.10 7.72 15.31
N HIS A 160 -0.05 8.18 15.99
CA HIS A 160 -0.14 9.33 16.91
C HIS A 160 0.20 10.67 16.23
N GLY A 161 0.59 10.63 14.95
CA GLY A 161 0.93 11.81 14.16
C GLY A 161 -0.17 12.14 13.16
N LYS A 162 -0.15 13.37 12.63
CA LYS A 162 -0.91 13.66 11.41
C LYS A 162 -0.12 13.10 10.23
N ILE A 163 -0.75 12.25 9.42
CA ILE A 163 -0.19 11.89 8.11
C ILE A 163 -0.16 13.17 7.30
N HIS A 164 1.04 13.66 7.01
CA HIS A 164 1.24 14.87 6.24
C HIS A 164 1.22 14.51 4.75
N PRO A 165 0.25 15.01 3.97
CA PRO A 165 0.22 14.75 2.54
C PRO A 165 1.49 15.28 1.87
N ARG A 166 2.05 14.48 0.97
CA ARG A 166 3.18 14.89 0.15
C ARG A 166 2.62 15.56 -1.09
N ASN A 167 2.78 16.88 -1.21
CA ASN A 167 2.26 17.65 -2.36
C ASN A 167 2.59 17.02 -3.73
N LYS A 168 3.81 16.51 -3.90
CA LYS A 168 4.22 15.81 -5.13
C LYS A 168 3.39 14.53 -5.37
N ALA A 169 3.12 13.75 -4.33
CA ALA A 169 2.28 12.54 -4.43
C ALA A 169 0.84 12.90 -4.81
N ARG A 170 0.27 13.91 -4.15
CA ARG A 170 -1.07 14.42 -4.45
C ARG A 170 -1.22 14.91 -5.88
N LEU A 171 -0.25 15.71 -6.37
CA LEU A 171 -0.24 16.17 -7.77
C LEU A 171 -0.13 15.01 -8.74
N LEU A 172 0.72 14.02 -8.46
CA LEU A 172 0.85 12.83 -9.32
C LEU A 172 -0.44 11.99 -9.34
N ARG A 173 -1.13 11.83 -8.19
CA ARG A 173 -2.43 11.15 -8.15
C ARG A 173 -3.45 11.89 -9.01
N LYS A 174 -3.55 13.20 -8.84
CA LYS A 174 -4.45 14.05 -9.64
C LYS A 174 -4.17 13.95 -11.13
N ASP A 175 -2.91 14.05 -11.53
CA ASP A 175 -2.46 13.89 -12.93
C ASP A 175 -2.84 12.51 -13.50
N ALA A 176 -2.67 11.45 -12.71
CA ALA A 176 -3.08 10.11 -13.11
C ALA A 176 -4.60 9.99 -13.31
N PHE A 177 -5.42 10.59 -12.44
CA PHE A 177 -6.88 10.63 -12.62
C PHE A 177 -7.33 11.47 -13.82
N GLU A 178 -6.57 12.50 -14.20
CA GLU A 178 -6.89 13.35 -15.36
C GLU A 178 -6.46 12.72 -16.70
N THR A 179 -5.56 11.74 -16.67
CA THR A 179 -4.96 11.11 -17.85
C THR A 179 -5.56 9.74 -18.21
N GLU A 180 -6.19 9.05 -17.25
CA GLU A 180 -6.95 7.79 -17.47
C GLU A 180 -8.44 8.03 -17.73
#